data_AF-A0A497KUW1-F1
#
_entry.id   AF-A0A497KUW1-F1
#
_cell.length_a   1.000
_cell.length_b   1.000
_cell.length_c   1.000
_cell.angle_alpha   90.00
_cell.angle_beta   90.00
_cell.angle_gamma   90.00
#
_symmetry.space_group_name_H-M   'P 1'
#
loop_
_entity.id
_entity.type
_entity.pdbx_description
1 polymer ?
#
loop_
_entity_poly.entity_id
_entity_poly.type
_entity_poly.pdbx_seq_one_letter_code
_entity_poly.pdbx_strand_id
1 'polypeptide(L)'
;MAKKYPLNSGIPCRRHRCNLCCVDTEMPLSRSDMSRIMKLGYNLKDFAVKTPEGWQLKNYSGRCVFLSEEGCKIYPYRPEGCRLYPLIYDETSETVKFDDVCPYTDEFKTTQEDIQRLINLLVQLEKERREDAAL
;
A
#
# COMPACT_ATOMS: atom_id res chain seq x y z
N MET A 1 -18.88 -11.20 19.19
CA MET A 1 -17.83 -10.29 18.68
C MET A 1 -17.62 -10.59 17.22
N ALA A 2 -17.56 -9.58 16.34
CA ALA A 2 -17.21 -9.80 14.94
C ALA A 2 -15.82 -10.44 14.83
N LYS A 3 -15.65 -11.36 13.89
CA LYS A 3 -14.37 -12.05 13.66
C LYS A 3 -13.36 -11.05 13.10
N LYS A 4 -12.20 -10.91 13.74
CA LYS A 4 -11.10 -10.06 13.27
C LYS A 4 -10.06 -10.83 12.47
N TYR A 5 -9.48 -10.22 11.45
CA TYR A 5 -8.55 -10.85 10.51
C TYR A 5 -7.19 -10.13 10.48
N PRO A 6 -6.07 -10.85 10.29
CA PRO A 6 -4.76 -10.23 10.11
C PRO A 6 -4.75 -9.24 8.94
N LEU A 7 -4.00 -8.14 9.03
CA LEU A 7 -3.89 -7.12 7.97
C LEU A 7 -3.52 -7.72 6.60
N ASN A 8 -2.43 -8.49 6.59
CA ASN A 8 -1.89 -9.09 5.37
C ASN A 8 -2.84 -10.10 4.68
N SER A 9 -3.87 -10.60 5.39
CA SER A 9 -4.83 -11.55 4.84
C SER A 9 -5.70 -10.92 3.76
N GLY A 10 -5.98 -9.61 3.87
CA GLY A 10 -6.89 -8.91 2.97
C GLY A 10 -8.33 -9.43 2.98
N ILE A 11 -8.69 -10.30 3.94
CA ILE A 11 -10.00 -10.95 3.99
C ILE A 11 -11.14 -9.93 4.06
N PRO A 12 -11.11 -8.90 4.93
CA PRO A 12 -12.18 -7.89 4.94
C PRO A 12 -12.34 -7.19 3.58
N CYS A 13 -11.24 -6.79 2.95
CA CYS A 13 -11.27 -6.16 1.62
C CYS A 13 -11.94 -7.05 0.56
N ARG A 14 -11.55 -8.33 0.48
CA ARG A 14 -12.07 -9.27 -0.53
C ARG A 14 -13.52 -9.64 -0.28
N ARG A 15 -13.90 -9.86 0.98
CA ARG A 15 -15.26 -10.22 1.38
C ARG A 15 -16.27 -9.13 1.01
N HIS A 16 -15.89 -7.87 1.19
CA HIS A 16 -16.71 -6.71 0.85
C HIS A 16 -16.52 -6.18 -0.57
N ARG A 17 -15.64 -6.81 -1.37
CA ARG A 17 -15.23 -6.30 -2.70
C ARG A 17 -14.79 -4.83 -2.65
N CYS A 18 -14.16 -4.43 -1.56
CA CYS A 18 -13.74 -3.06 -1.32
C CYS A 18 -12.45 -2.73 -2.09
N ASN A 19 -12.48 -1.60 -2.78
CA ASN A 19 -11.37 -1.04 -3.55
C ASN A 19 -11.16 0.46 -3.29
N LEU A 20 -11.71 1.00 -2.18
CA LEU A 20 -11.67 2.43 -1.90
C LEU A 20 -10.24 2.97 -1.81
N CYS A 21 -9.31 2.21 -1.22
CA CYS A 21 -7.89 2.58 -1.15
C CYS A 21 -7.17 2.57 -2.51
N CYS A 22 -7.83 2.15 -3.59
CA CYS A 22 -7.30 2.20 -4.95
C CYS A 22 -7.76 3.45 -5.72
N VAL A 23 -8.63 4.29 -5.14
CA VAL A 23 -9.08 5.55 -5.72
C VAL A 23 -8.12 6.65 -5.27
N ASP A 24 -7.62 7.44 -6.23
CA ASP A 24 -6.68 8.55 -6.03
C ASP A 24 -5.51 8.21 -5.09
N THR A 25 -5.00 6.96 -5.19
CA THR A 25 -4.00 6.45 -4.25
C THR A 25 -2.63 7.06 -4.52
N GLU A 26 -1.94 7.49 -3.46
CA GLU A 26 -0.55 7.92 -3.49
C GLU A 26 0.38 6.84 -2.92
N MET A 27 -0.01 5.57 -3.01
CA MET A 27 0.70 4.45 -2.40
C MET A 27 2.20 4.43 -2.76
N PRO A 28 3.10 4.65 -1.79
CA PRO A 28 4.54 4.61 -2.04
C PRO A 28 5.02 3.22 -2.43
N LEU A 29 6.08 3.16 -3.23
CA LEU A 29 6.72 1.95 -3.70
C LEU A 29 8.19 1.93 -3.31
N SER A 30 8.59 0.86 -2.61
CA SER A 30 10.01 0.57 -2.46
C SER A 30 10.59 -0.03 -3.74
N ARG A 31 11.92 -0.01 -3.89
CA ARG A 31 12.64 -0.74 -4.94
C ARG A 31 12.33 -2.23 -4.91
N SER A 32 12.05 -2.78 -3.72
CA SER A 32 11.64 -4.18 -3.56
C SER A 32 10.24 -4.45 -4.11
N ASP A 33 9.30 -3.51 -3.95
CA ASP A 33 7.96 -3.59 -4.52
C ASP A 33 8.01 -3.50 -6.05
N MET A 34 8.77 -2.53 -6.58
CA MET A 34 8.96 -2.36 -8.01
C MET A 34 9.58 -3.60 -8.65
N SER A 35 10.64 -4.14 -8.03
CA SER A 35 11.28 -5.38 -8.49
C SER A 35 10.33 -6.57 -8.49
N ARG A 36 9.49 -6.70 -7.45
CA ARG A 36 8.49 -7.78 -7.36
C ARG A 36 7.43 -7.67 -8.44
N ILE A 37 6.95 -6.47 -8.73
CA ILE A 37 5.93 -6.23 -9.76
C ILE A 37 6.52 -6.43 -11.16
N MET A 38 7.75 -5.98 -11.41
CA MET A 38 8.43 -6.19 -12.71
C MET A 38 8.61 -7.68 -13.03
N LYS A 39 8.86 -8.54 -12.02
CA LYS A 39 8.93 -9.99 -12.19
C LYS A 39 7.62 -10.64 -12.65
N LEU A 40 6.49 -9.94 -12.54
CA LEU A 40 5.21 -10.41 -13.09
C LEU A 40 5.05 -10.07 -14.59
N GLY A 41 6.01 -9.36 -15.19
CA GLY A 41 5.99 -8.97 -16.60
C GLY A 41 5.54 -7.53 -16.86
N TYR A 42 5.34 -6.70 -15.84
CA TYR A 42 5.02 -5.29 -16.02
C TYR A 42 6.28 -4.44 -16.23
N ASN A 43 6.22 -3.46 -17.14
CA ASN A 43 7.30 -2.48 -17.24
C ASN A 43 7.12 -1.39 -16.18
N LEU A 44 8.23 -0.93 -15.59
CA LEU A 44 8.23 0.08 -14.53
C LEU A 44 7.38 1.32 -14.86
N LYS A 45 7.57 1.86 -16.07
CA LYS A 45 6.86 3.06 -16.58
C LYS A 45 5.33 2.90 -16.69
N ASP A 46 4.85 1.66 -16.74
CA ASP A 46 3.43 1.38 -16.92
C ASP A 46 2.69 1.50 -15.58
N PHE A 47 3.36 1.18 -14.46
CA PHE A 47 2.72 1.09 -13.15
C PHE A 47 3.26 2.02 -12.05
N ALA A 48 4.45 2.58 -12.23
CA ALA A 48 5.08 3.45 -11.24
C ALA A 48 5.34 4.84 -11.83
N VAL A 49 5.31 5.85 -10.96
CA VAL A 49 5.70 7.22 -11.27
C VAL A 49 6.64 7.73 -10.18
N LYS A 50 7.70 8.44 -10.58
CA LYS A 50 8.62 9.11 -9.66
C LYS A 50 8.06 10.50 -9.36
N THR A 51 7.93 10.83 -8.07
CA THR A 51 7.47 12.12 -7.54
C THR A 51 8.53 12.72 -6.62
N PRO A 52 8.37 13.98 -6.15
CA PRO A 52 9.25 14.54 -5.11
C PRO A 52 9.30 13.71 -3.82
N GLU A 53 8.21 13.02 -3.48
CA GLU A 53 8.10 12.14 -2.31
C GLU A 53 8.62 10.72 -2.55
N GLY A 54 9.16 10.45 -3.75
CA GLY A 54 9.68 9.15 -4.16
C GLY A 54 8.79 8.44 -5.17
N TRP A 55 8.99 7.13 -5.32
CA TRP A 55 8.20 6.31 -6.24
C TRP A 55 6.84 5.97 -5.64
N GLN A 56 5.79 6.05 -6.45
CA GLN A 56 4.45 5.64 -6.05
C GLN A 56 3.71 4.90 -7.18
N LEU A 57 2.63 4.20 -6.83
CA LEU A 57 1.71 3.61 -7.81
C LEU A 57 1.12 4.69 -8.71
N LYS A 58 1.09 4.41 -10.01
CA LYS A 58 0.49 5.28 -11.00
C LYS A 58 -1.03 5.14 -10.99
N ASN A 59 -1.72 6.27 -11.19
CA ASN A 59 -3.15 6.32 -11.43
C ASN A 59 -3.47 6.58 -12.91
N TYR A 60 -4.57 6.01 -13.39
CA TYR A 60 -5.24 6.37 -14.64
C TYR A 60 -6.67 6.79 -14.30
N SER A 61 -7.02 8.04 -14.63
CA SER A 61 -8.36 8.59 -14.38
C SER A 61 -8.80 8.46 -12.90
N GLY A 62 -7.90 8.83 -11.99
CA GLY A 62 -8.13 8.79 -10.53
C GLY A 62 -8.20 7.39 -9.92
N ARG A 63 -7.72 6.36 -10.62
CA ARG A 63 -7.71 4.97 -10.14
C ARG A 63 -6.36 4.32 -10.32
N CYS A 64 -5.95 3.53 -9.34
CA CYS A 64 -4.73 2.74 -9.38
C CYS A 64 -4.67 1.94 -10.69
N VAL A 65 -3.53 1.95 -11.37
CA VAL A 65 -3.31 1.19 -12.63
C VAL A 65 -3.66 -0.28 -12.54
N PHE A 66 -3.56 -0.87 -11.35
CA PHE A 66 -3.89 -2.28 -11.13
C PHE A 66 -5.36 -2.53 -10.79
N LEU A 67 -6.19 -1.50 -10.64
CA LEU A 67 -7.61 -1.66 -10.38
C LEU A 67 -8.36 -2.08 -11.66
N SER A 68 -9.26 -3.05 -11.51
CA SER A 68 -10.18 -3.52 -12.55
C SER A 68 -11.59 -3.64 -11.97
N GLU A 69 -12.56 -4.02 -12.82
CA GLU A 69 -13.92 -4.33 -12.39
C GLU A 69 -13.97 -5.45 -11.34
N GLU A 70 -13.02 -6.40 -11.40
CA GLU A 70 -12.90 -7.51 -10.45
C GLU A 70 -12.05 -7.16 -9.21
N GLY A 71 -11.54 -5.93 -9.12
CA GLY A 71 -10.63 -5.46 -8.07
C GLY A 71 -9.18 -5.39 -8.52
N CYS A 72 -8.23 -5.40 -7.58
CA CYS A 72 -6.80 -5.26 -7.87
C CYS A 72 -6.25 -6.51 -8.58
N LYS A 73 -5.77 -6.36 -9.83
CA LYS A 73 -5.23 -7.43 -10.67
C LYS A 73 -3.99 -8.12 -10.08
N ILE A 74 -3.21 -7.39 -9.28
CA ILE A 74 -2.01 -7.92 -8.61
C ILE A 74 -2.25 -8.21 -7.13
N TYR A 75 -3.50 -8.48 -6.70
CA TYR A 75 -3.84 -8.64 -5.28
C TYR A 75 -2.87 -9.52 -4.46
N PRO A 76 -2.43 -10.70 -4.96
CA PRO A 76 -1.48 -11.55 -4.25
C PRO A 76 -0.05 -10.99 -4.18
N TYR A 77 0.29 -10.03 -5.04
CA TYR A 77 1.63 -9.44 -5.22
C TYR A 77 1.69 -7.94 -4.87
N ARG A 78 0.62 -7.40 -4.29
CA ARG A 78 0.49 -5.99 -3.86
C ARG A 78 1.74 -5.47 -3.16
N PRO A 79 2.05 -4.16 -3.32
CA PRO A 79 3.11 -3.48 -2.55
C PRO A 79 2.94 -3.68 -1.04
N GLU A 80 4.03 -3.55 -0.29
CA GLU A 80 4.00 -3.72 1.17
C GLU A 80 3.02 -2.75 1.84
N GLY A 81 2.99 -1.48 1.43
CA GLY A 81 2.02 -0.52 1.95
C GLY A 81 0.56 -0.95 1.74
N CYS A 82 0.22 -1.50 0.57
CA CYS A 82 -1.10 -2.07 0.30
C CYS A 82 -1.44 -3.32 1.14
N ARG A 83 -0.44 -4.03 1.68
CA ARG A 83 -0.63 -5.20 2.56
C ARG A 83 -0.81 -4.80 4.01
N LEU A 84 -0.19 -3.70 4.41
CA LEU A 84 -0.30 -3.12 5.74
C LEU A 84 -1.59 -2.32 5.91
N TYR A 85 -2.11 -1.73 4.81
CA TYR A 85 -3.39 -1.03 4.83
C TYR A 85 -4.52 -1.89 5.42
N PRO A 86 -5.32 -1.37 6.38
CA PRO A 86 -5.46 0.06 6.74
C PRO A 86 -4.53 0.60 7.82
N LEU A 87 -3.47 -0.11 8.24
CA LEU A 87 -2.50 0.41 9.20
C LEU A 87 -1.61 1.47 8.55
N ILE A 88 -1.63 2.68 9.09
CA ILE A 88 -0.88 3.85 8.59
C ILE A 88 -0.11 4.54 9.72
N TYR A 89 0.89 5.32 9.34
CA TYR A 89 1.51 6.29 10.24
C TYR A 89 0.91 7.66 9.96
N ASP A 90 0.37 8.29 10.99
CA ASP A 90 -0.22 9.62 10.91
C ASP A 90 0.84 10.64 11.35
N GLU A 91 1.38 11.38 10.39
CA GLU A 91 2.41 12.39 10.63
C GLU A 91 1.94 13.54 11.51
N THR A 92 0.63 13.82 11.55
CA THR A 92 0.09 14.91 12.38
C THR A 92 0.11 14.54 13.85
N SER A 93 -0.25 13.28 14.16
CA SER A 93 -0.27 12.79 15.55
C SER A 93 1.02 12.07 15.95
N GLU A 94 1.94 11.85 15.01
CA GLU A 94 3.15 11.03 15.15
C GLU A 94 2.87 9.61 15.67
N THR A 95 1.69 9.05 15.35
CA THR A 95 1.26 7.73 15.83
C THR A 95 0.89 6.76 14.72
N VAL A 96 0.98 5.47 15.02
CA VAL A 96 0.44 4.42 14.16
C VAL A 96 -1.04 4.22 14.50
N LYS A 97 -1.90 4.33 13.48
CA LYS A 97 -3.35 4.18 13.61
C LYS A 97 -3.95 3.46 12.41
N PHE A 98 -5.24 3.14 12.48
CA PHE A 98 -5.97 2.75 11.28
C PHE A 98 -6.45 3.98 10.53
N ASP A 99 -6.38 3.92 9.21
CA ASP A 99 -6.87 4.96 8.31
C ASP A 99 -8.40 5.09 8.38
N ASP A 100 -8.86 6.31 8.65
CA ASP A 100 -10.27 6.68 8.76
C ASP A 100 -11.02 6.52 7.41
N VAL A 101 -10.29 6.49 6.29
CA VAL A 101 -10.87 6.22 4.96
C VAL A 101 -11.35 4.77 4.85
N CYS A 102 -10.77 3.82 5.59
CA CYS A 102 -11.17 2.43 5.49
C CYS A 102 -12.49 2.18 6.25
N PRO A 103 -13.56 1.72 5.59
CA PRO A 103 -14.86 1.52 6.26
C PRO A 103 -14.93 0.22 7.09
N TYR A 104 -13.85 -0.56 7.16
CA TYR A 104 -13.82 -1.90 7.78
C TYR A 104 -12.66 -2.06 8.78
N THR A 105 -12.17 -0.97 9.38
CA THR A 105 -11.04 -0.99 10.33
C THR A 105 -11.30 -1.91 11.53
N ASP A 106 -12.55 -2.02 11.96
CA ASP A 106 -13.00 -2.86 13.07
C ASP A 106 -12.89 -4.37 12.81
N GLU A 107 -12.81 -4.79 11.54
CA GLU A 107 -12.62 -6.19 11.12
C GLU A 107 -11.15 -6.61 11.07
N PHE A 108 -10.21 -5.68 11.23
CA PHE A 108 -8.77 -5.99 11.23
C PHE A 108 -8.23 -6.17 12.65
N LYS A 109 -7.19 -7.01 12.76
CA LYS A 109 -6.31 -7.06 13.92
C LYS A 109 -4.88 -6.71 13.49
N THR A 110 -4.24 -5.87 14.30
CA THR A 110 -2.84 -5.46 14.19
C THR A 110 -2.02 -6.17 15.24
N THR A 111 -0.76 -6.45 14.91
CA THR A 111 0.26 -6.96 15.82
C THR A 111 1.44 -5.99 15.93
N GLN A 112 2.31 -6.20 16.92
CA GLN A 112 3.56 -5.43 17.02
C GLN A 112 4.48 -5.66 15.82
N GLU A 113 4.42 -6.86 15.21
CA GLU A 113 5.15 -7.16 13.98
C GLU A 113 4.65 -6.31 12.80
N ASP A 114 3.33 -6.11 12.68
CA ASP A 114 2.76 -5.24 11.63
C ASP A 114 3.20 -3.79 11.80
N ILE A 115 3.27 -3.30 13.04
CA ILE A 115 3.79 -1.96 13.37
C ILE A 115 5.26 -1.85 12.97
N GLN A 116 6.08 -2.85 13.33
CA GLN A 116 7.49 -2.85 12.97
C GLN A 116 7.69 -2.91 11.45
N ARG A 117 6.86 -3.68 10.73
CA ARG A 117 6.87 -3.74 9.26
C ARG A 117 6.54 -2.39 8.64
N LEU A 118 5.55 -1.67 9.17
CA LEU A 118 5.23 -0.31 8.74
C LEU A 118 6.40 0.64 8.96
N ILE A 119 6.98 0.67 10.16
CA ILE A 119 8.13 1.53 10.47
C ILE A 119 9.31 1.22 9.56
N ASN A 120 9.63 -0.06 9.37
CA ASN A 120 10.72 -0.49 8.48
C ASN A 120 10.47 -0.07 7.04
N LEU A 121 9.22 -0.18 6.56
CA LEU A 121 8.84 0.27 5.22
C LEU A 121 9.06 1.78 5.07
N LEU A 122 8.62 2.60 6.03
CA LEU A 122 8.78 4.05 5.99
C LEU A 122 10.27 4.46 5.98
N VAL A 123 11.08 3.84 6.84
CA VAL A 123 12.53 4.07 6.88
C VAL A 123 13.18 3.68 5.55
N GLN A 124 12.77 2.56 4.97
CA GLN A 124 13.28 2.12 3.67
C GLN A 124 12.91 3.09 2.54
N LEU A 125 11.65 3.53 2.47
CA LEU A 125 11.17 4.47 1.47
C LEU A 125 11.94 5.80 1.54
N GLU A 126 12.12 6.34 2.75
CA GLU A 126 12.84 7.60 2.95
C GLU A 126 14.32 7.48 2.56
N LYS A 127 14.96 6.35 2.89
CA LYS A 127 16.34 6.08 2.46
C LYS A 127 16.45 6.03 0.94
N GLU A 128 15.59 5.27 0.28
CA GLU A 128 15.59 5.12 -1.18
C GLU A 128 15.30 6.45 -1.89
N ARG A 129 14.39 7.26 -1.35
CA ARG A 129 14.09 8.62 -1.85
C ARG A 129 15.31 9.54 -1.82
N ARG A 130 16.09 9.53 -0.73
CA ARG A 130 17.32 10.32 -0.59
C ARG A 130 18.39 9.89 -1.59
N GLU A 131 18.59 8.59 -1.75
CA GLU A 131 19.53 8.05 -2.75
C GLU A 131 19.14 8.46 -4.17
N ASP A 132 17.85 8.40 -4.48
CA ASP A 132 17.30 8.76 -5.79
C ASP A 132 17.34 10.26 -6.10
N ALA A 133 17.47 11.12 -5.09
CA ALA A 133 17.59 12.57 -5.22
C ALA A 133 19.06 13.04 -5.32
N ALA A 134 20.01 12.19 -4.91
CA ALA A 134 21.44 12.45 -5.02
C ALA A 134 22.04 12.10 -6.40
N LEU A 135 21.20 11.59 -7.32
CA LEU A 135 21.55 11.14 -8.66
C LEU A 135 21.02 12.11 -9.71
#